data_AF-A0AAW0LS30-F1
#
_entry.id   AF-A0AAW0LS30-F1
#
_cell.length_a   1.000
_cell.length_b   1.000
_cell.length_c   1.000
_cell.angle_alpha   90.00
_cell.angle_beta   90.00
_cell.angle_gamma   90.00
#
_symmetry.space_group_name_H-M   'P 1'
#
loop_
_entity.id
_entity.type
_entity.pdbx_description
1 polymer ?
#
loop_
_entity_poly.entity_id
_entity_poly.type
_entity_poly.pdbx_seq_one_letter_code
_entity_poly.pdbx_strand_id
1 'polypeptide(L)'
;MASEKEAALAAVPSDSPTIFDKIISKEIPSKVVYEDDEAEERHCEILGRLLYTAKVVAKQEGLDDGFRIVINDGPSGCQSVYHIHVHLLGGRQMNWPPG
;
A
#
# COMPACT_ATOMS: atom_id res chain seq x y z
N MET A 1 -1.80 22.84 2.57
CA MET A 1 -1.65 21.41 2.95
C MET A 1 -0.18 21.13 2.91
N ALA A 2 0.45 20.71 4.01
CA ALA A 2 1.85 20.31 3.98
C ALA A 2 2.04 19.25 2.89
N SER A 3 3.13 19.35 2.12
CA SER A 3 3.45 18.34 1.12
C SER A 3 3.53 16.96 1.81
N GLU A 4 3.15 15.89 1.13
CA GLU A 4 3.25 14.52 1.67
C GLU A 4 4.68 14.21 2.17
N LYS A 5 5.69 14.85 1.55
CA LYS A 5 7.08 14.80 1.98
C LYS A 5 7.29 15.48 3.34
N GLU A 6 6.74 16.67 3.57
CA GLU A 6 6.80 17.35 4.87
C GLU A 6 6.04 16.58 5.95
N ALA A 7 4.90 15.97 5.60
CA ALA A 7 4.13 15.13 6.52
C ALA A 7 4.90 13.85 6.90
N ALA A 8 5.56 13.20 5.93
CA ALA A 8 6.41 12.04 6.19
C ALA A 8 7.65 12.40 7.03
N LEU A 9 8.27 13.57 6.79
CA LEU A 9 9.41 14.05 7.57
C LEU A 9 9.02 14.51 8.99
N ALA A 10 7.79 14.98 9.17
CA ALA A 10 7.26 15.40 10.47
C ALA A 10 6.67 14.23 11.28
N ALA A 11 6.51 13.06 10.68
CA ALA A 11 6.03 11.87 11.38
C ALA A 11 7.09 11.44 12.41
N VAL A 12 6.73 11.52 13.69
CA VAL A 12 7.58 11.02 14.77
C VAL A 12 7.52 9.49 14.75
N PRO A 13 8.65 8.77 14.73
CA PRO A 13 8.66 7.32 14.87
C PRO A 13 7.90 6.93 16.13
N SER A 14 6.89 6.08 15.98
CA SER A 14 6.19 5.50 17.12
C SER A 14 6.91 4.23 17.54
N ASP A 15 7.10 4.06 18.85
CA ASP A 15 7.60 2.79 19.42
C ASP A 15 6.52 1.68 19.38
N SER A 16 5.29 2.01 18.98
CA SER A 16 4.22 1.02 18.84
C SER A 16 4.36 0.19 17.56
N PRO A 17 4.15 -1.14 17.62
CA PRO A 17 4.26 -2.00 16.44
C PRO A 17 3.18 -1.66 15.41
N THR A 18 3.61 -1.50 14.16
CA THR A 18 2.75 -1.29 13.00
C THR A 18 1.96 -2.55 12.66
N ILE A 19 0.99 -2.42 11.76
CA ILE A 19 0.28 -3.60 11.23
C ILE A 19 1.24 -4.57 10.53
N PHE A 20 2.29 -4.07 9.88
CA PHE A 20 3.30 -4.89 9.21
C PHE A 20 4.14 -5.66 10.21
N ASP A 21 4.52 -5.04 11.32
CA ASP A 21 5.23 -5.73 12.41
C ASP A 21 4.41 -6.90 12.95
N LYS A 22 3.10 -6.70 13.12
CA LYS A 22 2.17 -7.74 13.58
C LYS A 22 1.95 -8.87 12.56
N ILE A 23 2.01 -8.56 11.27
CA ILE A 23 1.95 -9.57 10.20
C ILE A 23 3.24 -10.40 10.19
N ILE A 24 4.39 -9.74 10.31
CA ILE A 24 5.71 -10.38 10.34
C ILE A 24 5.85 -11.26 11.59
N SER A 25 5.43 -10.76 12.76
CA SER A 25 5.43 -11.50 14.03
C SER A 25 4.38 -12.62 14.09
N LYS A 26 3.54 -12.78 13.05
CA LYS A 26 2.45 -13.76 12.94
C LYS A 26 1.31 -13.57 13.96
N GLU A 27 1.23 -12.42 14.62
CA GLU A 27 0.05 -12.04 15.40
C GLU A 27 -1.19 -11.88 14.52
N ILE A 28 -1.00 -11.37 13.30
CA ILE A 28 -2.03 -11.33 12.25
C ILE A 28 -1.68 -12.37 11.19
N PRO A 29 -2.49 -13.42 11.00
CA PRO A 29 -2.21 -14.45 10.00
C PRO A 29 -2.33 -13.86 8.58
N SER A 30 -1.30 -14.07 7.78
CA SER A 30 -1.26 -13.67 6.37
C SER A 30 -0.44 -14.65 5.56
N LYS A 31 -0.87 -14.91 4.32
CA LYS A 31 -0.02 -15.53 3.31
C LYS A 31 0.97 -14.47 2.84
N VAL A 32 2.24 -14.67 3.14
CA VAL A 32 3.29 -13.71 2.81
C VAL A 32 3.66 -13.90 1.34
N VAL A 33 3.46 -12.84 0.56
CA VAL A 33 4.12 -12.62 -0.72
C VAL A 33 5.05 -11.44 -0.48
N TYR A 34 6.35 -11.62 -0.69
CA TYR A 34 7.37 -10.65 -0.25
C TYR A 34 7.44 -9.45 -1.20
N GLU A 35 7.45 -9.70 -2.50
CA GLU A 35 7.63 -8.72 -3.57
C GLU A 35 6.73 -9.08 -4.75
N ASP A 36 6.47 -8.13 -5.65
CA ASP A 36 5.56 -8.36 -6.79
C ASP A 36 6.22 -9.24 -7.85
N ASP A 37 7.54 -9.13 -8.03
CA ASP A 37 8.32 -9.98 -8.93
C ASP A 37 8.39 -11.46 -8.50
N GLU A 38 8.21 -11.73 -7.21
CA GLU A 38 8.10 -13.08 -6.63
C GLU A 38 6.65 -13.65 -6.66
N ALA A 39 5.70 -12.93 -7.28
CA ALA A 39 4.32 -13.39 -7.40
C ALA A 39 4.16 -14.53 -8.42
N GLU A 40 3.86 -15.73 -7.93
CA GLU A 40 3.47 -16.87 -8.76
C GLU A 40 1.99 -16.92 -9.18
N GLU A 41 1.64 -17.75 -10.17
CA GLU A 41 0.28 -17.95 -10.70
C GLU A 41 -0.76 -18.29 -9.63
N ARG A 42 -0.35 -19.06 -8.60
CA ARG A 42 -1.21 -19.38 -7.45
C ARG A 42 -1.69 -18.14 -6.66
N HIS A 43 -1.06 -16.99 -6.85
CA HIS A 43 -1.40 -15.74 -6.17
C HIS A 43 -2.39 -14.87 -6.97
N CYS A 44 -2.68 -15.18 -8.24
CA CYS A 44 -3.57 -14.39 -9.08
C CYS A 44 -4.92 -14.08 -8.41
N GLU A 45 -5.51 -15.08 -7.73
CA GLU A 45 -6.79 -14.89 -7.03
C GLU A 45 -6.70 -13.87 -5.89
N ILE A 46 -5.64 -13.94 -5.07
CA ILE A 46 -5.50 -13.05 -3.91
C ILE A 46 -5.10 -11.63 -4.35
N LEU A 47 -4.27 -11.50 -5.38
CA LEU A 47 -3.89 -10.20 -5.96
C LEU A 47 -5.09 -9.51 -6.62
N GLY A 48 -5.91 -10.26 -7.36
CA GLY A 48 -7.17 -9.75 -7.91
C GLY A 48 -8.14 -9.30 -6.80
N ARG A 49 -8.24 -10.07 -5.71
CA ARG A 49 -9.02 -9.69 -4.53
C ARG A 49 -8.47 -8.44 -3.84
N LEU A 50 -7.15 -8.26 -3.80
CA LEU A 50 -6.52 -7.08 -3.22
C LEU A 50 -6.92 -5.80 -3.97
N LEU A 51 -6.83 -5.81 -5.31
CA LEU A 51 -7.26 -4.68 -6.15
C LEU A 51 -8.77 -4.41 -6.04
N TYR A 52 -9.58 -5.47 -6.03
CA TYR A 52 -11.02 -5.32 -5.82
C TYR A 52 -11.34 -4.70 -4.46
N THR A 53 -10.66 -5.14 -3.41
CA THR A 53 -10.83 -4.61 -2.05
C THR A 53 -10.43 -3.15 -1.98
N ALA A 54 -9.32 -2.75 -2.61
CA ALA A 54 -8.92 -1.35 -2.71
C ALA A 54 -10.01 -0.49 -3.36
N LYS A 55 -10.65 -0.96 -4.43
CA LYS A 55 -11.80 -0.26 -5.05
C LYS A 55 -13.01 -0.18 -4.11
N VAL A 56 -13.28 -1.21 -3.29
CA VAL A 56 -14.36 -1.18 -2.31
C VAL A 56 -14.07 -0.16 -1.21
N VAL A 57 -12.84 -0.14 -0.68
CA VAL A 57 -12.39 0.83 0.32
C VAL A 57 -12.43 2.25 -0.25
N ALA A 58 -11.98 2.47 -1.49
CA ALA A 58 -12.05 3.77 -2.14
C ALA A 58 -13.48 4.35 -2.14
N LYS A 59 -14.47 3.49 -2.43
CA LYS A 59 -15.89 3.88 -2.36
C LYS A 59 -16.34 4.18 -0.93
N GLN A 60 -15.88 3.43 0.07
CA GLN A 60 -16.20 3.66 1.48
C GLN A 60 -15.63 5.00 1.98
N GLU A 61 -14.45 5.37 1.49
CA GLU A 61 -13.78 6.64 1.80
C GLU A 61 -14.25 7.83 0.94
N GLY A 62 -15.29 7.64 0.10
CA GLY A 62 -15.87 8.72 -0.71
C GLY A 62 -14.97 9.22 -1.85
N LEU A 63 -14.08 8.37 -2.38
CA LEU A 63 -13.17 8.71 -3.48
C LEU A 63 -13.87 8.57 -4.85
N ASP A 64 -15.01 9.25 -5.00
CA ASP A 64 -15.89 9.12 -6.18
C ASP A 64 -15.31 9.77 -7.45
N ASP A 65 -14.51 10.82 -7.30
CA ASP A 65 -13.86 11.55 -8.41
C ASP A 65 -12.59 10.85 -8.92
N GLY A 66 -12.26 9.67 -8.39
CA GLY A 66 -11.13 8.84 -8.78
C GLY A 66 -10.07 8.69 -7.70
N PHE A 67 -9.21 7.70 -7.90
CA PHE A 67 -8.12 7.33 -6.99
C PHE A 67 -6.96 6.72 -7.77
N ARG A 68 -5.78 6.65 -7.15
CA ARG A 68 -4.59 5.96 -7.67
C ARG A 68 -4.26 4.79 -6.74
N ILE A 69 -4.06 3.62 -7.34
CA ILE A 69 -3.45 2.47 -6.66
C ILE A 69 -1.98 2.41 -7.06
N VAL A 70 -1.09 2.22 -6.08
CA VAL A 70 0.35 2.05 -6.31
C VAL A 70 0.82 0.77 -5.60
N ILE A 71 1.59 -0.05 -6.32
CA ILE A 71 2.38 -1.16 -5.78
C ILE A 71 3.84 -0.82 -6.10
N ASN A 72 4.67 -0.87 -5.08
CA ASN A 72 6.09 -0.56 -5.18
C ASN A 72 6.89 -1.85 -5.10
N ASP A 73 7.88 -1.98 -5.97
CA ASP A 73 8.75 -3.16 -6.05
C ASP A 73 10.22 -2.73 -5.99
N GLY A 74 10.95 -3.34 -5.05
CA GLY A 74 12.37 -3.14 -4.83
C GLY A 74 12.78 -1.70 -4.46
N PRO A 75 14.10 -1.44 -4.40
CA PRO A 75 14.62 -0.13 -3.97
C PRO A 75 14.26 1.02 -4.91
N SER A 76 14.26 0.79 -6.23
CA SER A 76 13.95 1.83 -7.22
C SER A 76 12.46 2.18 -7.26
N GLY A 77 11.59 1.23 -6.91
CA GLY A 77 10.16 1.49 -6.68
C GLY A 77 9.88 2.12 -5.32
N CYS A 78 10.89 2.36 -4.47
CA CYS A 78 10.72 2.85 -3.10
C CYS A 78 9.85 1.92 -2.23
N GLN A 79 10.01 0.60 -2.37
CA GLN A 79 9.39 -0.36 -1.47
C GLN A 79 10.02 -0.24 -0.07
N SER A 80 9.20 0.07 0.93
CA SER A 80 9.65 0.26 2.32
C SER A 80 9.43 -0.97 3.20
N VAL A 81 8.49 -1.85 2.82
CA VAL A 81 8.17 -3.10 3.52
C VAL A 81 8.13 -4.25 2.51
N TYR A 82 8.92 -5.29 2.78
CA TYR A 82 9.01 -6.51 1.97
C TYR A 82 7.85 -7.48 2.25
N HIS A 83 6.64 -6.98 2.05
CA HIS A 83 5.38 -7.71 2.05
C HIS A 83 4.45 -6.98 1.09
N ILE A 84 3.88 -7.66 0.09
CA ILE A 84 3.03 -7.02 -0.91
C ILE A 84 1.93 -6.21 -0.23
N HIS A 85 1.87 -4.92 -0.57
CA HIS A 85 0.85 -4.00 -0.14
C HIS A 85 0.48 -3.05 -1.28
N VAL A 86 -0.75 -2.55 -1.23
CA VAL A 86 -1.24 -1.52 -2.15
C VAL A 86 -1.40 -0.21 -1.39
N HIS A 87 -0.94 0.88 -1.98
CA HIS A 87 -1.32 2.22 -1.56
C HIS A 87 -2.57 2.63 -2.32
N LEU A 88 -3.54 3.20 -1.60
CA LEU A 88 -4.73 3.81 -2.17
C LEU A 88 -4.70 5.31 -1.87
N LEU A 89 -4.56 6.14 -2.90
CA LEU A 89 -4.47 7.59 -2.78
C LEU A 89 -5.65 8.25 -3.50
N GLY A 90 -6.27 9.26 -2.87
CA GLY A 90 -7.38 10.01 -3.46
C GLY A 90 -7.72 11.27 -2.68
N GLY A 91 -8.83 11.91 -3.01
CA GLY A 91 -9.30 13.14 -2.37
C GLY A 91 -8.61 14.41 -2.87
N ARG A 92 -7.77 14.29 -3.90
CA ARG A 92 -7.10 15.40 -4.60
C ARG A 92 -6.73 14.99 -6.02
N GLN A 93 -6.52 15.98 -6.90
CA GLN A 93 -5.92 15.73 -8.21
C GLN A 93 -4.52 15.13 -8.02
N MET A 94 -4.28 14.00 -8.68
CA MET A 94 -2.97 13.37 -8.73
C MET A 94 -2.16 13.90 -9.91
N ASN A 95 -0.89 14.22 -9.68
CA ASN A 95 0.01 14.68 -10.74
C ASN A 95 0.58 13.51 -11.56
N TRP A 96 1.14 13.85 -12.71
CA TRP A 96 1.89 12.96 -13.58
C TRP A 96 3.25 13.61 -13.91
N PRO A 97 4.39 12.88 -13.84
CA PRO A 97 4.53 11.46 -13.49
C PRO A 97 4.17 11.14 -12.02
N PRO A 98 3.89 9.86 -11.68
CA PRO A 98 3.37 9.44 -10.37
C PRO A 98 4.48 9.21 -9.34
N GLY A 99 5.34 10.22 -9.15
CA GLY A 99 6.61 10.10 -8.44
C GLY A 99 7.74 10.58 -9.33
#